data_AF-A0A7W3VEL6-F1
#
_entry.id   AF-A0A7W3VEL6-F1
#
_cell.length_a   1.000
_cell.length_b   1.000
_cell.length_c   1.000
_cell.angle_alpha   90.00
_cell.angle_beta   90.00
_cell.angle_gamma   90.00
#
_symmetry.space_group_name_H-M   'P 1'
#
loop_
_entity.id
_entity.type
_entity.pdbx_description
1 polymer ?
#
loop_
_entity_poly.entity_id
_entity_poly.type
_entity_poly.pdbx_seq_one_letter_code
_entity_poly.pdbx_strand_id
1 'polypeptide(L)'
;MKKHIILLLLFSFLYQNTSSFWIITSFYLNQEYISDNLCVNRFDAIPMCYGSCYLQDELAQDSDKKTELPLLKTKEIQPLFLQSIAFDMQEVQPIPVDAMQYTTETISLVVQSFVFSVFQPPERV
;
A
#
# COMPACT_ATOMS: atom_id res chain seq x y z
N MET A 1 -36.07 -17.71 -2.56
CA MET A 1 -35.23 -17.23 -1.43
C MET A 1 -33.76 -17.62 -1.57
N LYS A 2 -33.38 -18.91 -1.63
CA LYS A 2 -31.96 -19.33 -1.76
C LYS A 2 -31.19 -18.70 -2.93
N LYS A 3 -31.83 -18.55 -4.10
CA LYS A 3 -31.22 -17.90 -5.29
C LYS A 3 -30.91 -16.42 -5.08
N HIS A 4 -31.76 -15.68 -4.36
CA HIS A 4 -31.52 -14.26 -4.06
C HIS A 4 -30.38 -14.10 -3.04
N ILE A 5 -30.26 -15.03 -2.09
CA ILE A 5 -29.14 -15.05 -1.14
C ILE A 5 -27.83 -15.27 -1.88
N ILE A 6 -27.77 -16.24 -2.80
CA ILE A 6 -26.58 -16.48 -3.62
C ILE A 6 -26.24 -15.26 -4.48
N LEU A 7 -27.24 -14.64 -5.11
CA LEU A 7 -27.06 -13.44 -5.91
C LEU A 7 -26.51 -12.28 -5.06
N LEU A 8 -27.06 -12.08 -3.86
CA LEU A 8 -26.61 -11.05 -2.91
C LEU A 8 -25.17 -11.29 -2.46
N LEU A 9 -24.82 -12.54 -2.13
CA LEU A 9 -23.44 -12.90 -1.76
C LEU A 9 -22.46 -12.65 -2.91
N LEU A 10 -22.85 -12.98 -4.14
CA LEU A 10 -22.03 -12.72 -5.33
C LEU A 10 -21.82 -11.21 -5.53
N PHE A 11 -22.86 -10.39 -5.42
CA PHE A 11 -22.72 -8.94 -5.49
C PHE A 11 -21.85 -8.36 -4.37
N SER A 12 -22.00 -8.86 -3.13
CA SER A 12 -21.17 -8.43 -2.01
C SER A 12 -19.70 -8.73 -2.23
N PHE A 13 -19.39 -9.88 -2.82
CA PHE A 13 -18.01 -10.26 -3.14
C PHE A 13 -17.40 -9.36 -4.23
N LEU A 14 -18.17 -9.03 -5.26
CA LEU A 14 -17.75 -8.09 -6.30
C LEU A 14 -17.51 -6.68 -5.73
N TYR A 15 -18.41 -6.21 -4.85
CA TYR A 15 -18.31 -4.90 -4.21
C TYR A 15 -17.05 -4.76 -3.34
N GLN A 16 -16.60 -5.82 -2.70
CA GLN A 16 -15.38 -5.79 -1.87
C GLN A 16 -14.13 -5.35 -2.66
N ASN A 17 -14.11 -5.56 -3.98
CA ASN A 17 -12.95 -5.29 -4.82
C ASN A 17 -13.00 -3.93 -5.54
N THR A 18 -14.01 -3.09 -5.27
CA THR A 18 -14.17 -1.79 -5.95
C THR A 18 -13.56 -0.60 -5.22
N SER A 19 -12.61 -0.82 -4.29
CA SER A 19 -11.98 0.25 -3.50
C SER A 19 -11.32 1.32 -4.37
N SER A 20 -10.50 0.92 -5.35
CA SER A 20 -9.85 1.83 -6.30
C SER A 20 -10.86 2.60 -7.15
N PHE A 21 -11.98 1.96 -7.53
CA PHE A 21 -13.05 2.63 -8.27
C PHE A 21 -13.70 3.74 -7.44
N TRP A 22 -13.94 3.50 -6.15
CA TRP A 22 -14.47 4.50 -5.23
C TRP A 22 -13.49 5.66 -5.02
N ILE A 23 -12.19 5.38 -4.87
CA ILE A 23 -11.16 6.41 -4.74
C ILE A 23 -11.17 7.33 -5.97
N ILE A 24 -11.11 6.76 -7.18
CA ILE A 24 -11.13 7.53 -8.43
C ILE A 24 -12.43 8.32 -8.58
N THR A 25 -13.57 7.70 -8.31
CA THR A 25 -14.87 8.37 -8.38
C THR A 25 -14.94 9.56 -7.41
N SER A 26 -14.47 9.37 -6.17
CA SER A 26 -14.42 10.44 -5.18
C SER A 26 -13.51 11.59 -5.60
N PHE A 27 -12.39 11.29 -6.26
CA PHE A 27 -11.49 12.31 -6.80
C PHE A 27 -12.19 13.18 -7.85
N TYR A 28 -12.88 12.56 -8.82
CA TYR A 28 -13.58 13.32 -9.87
C TYR A 28 -14.74 14.14 -9.31
N LEU A 29 -15.51 13.58 -8.37
CA LEU A 29 -16.61 14.32 -7.74
C LEU A 29 -16.14 15.54 -6.93
N ASN A 30 -14.93 15.49 -6.38
CA ASN A 30 -14.37 16.57 -5.56
C ASN A 30 -13.28 17.36 -6.29
N GLN A 31 -13.11 17.19 -7.60
CA GLN A 31 -11.97 17.73 -8.33
C GLN A 31 -11.88 19.26 -8.24
N GLU A 32 -13.02 19.95 -8.30
CA GLU A 32 -13.10 21.41 -8.15
C GLU A 32 -12.66 21.84 -6.75
N TYR A 33 -13.22 21.22 -5.71
CA TYR A 33 -12.82 21.48 -4.32
C TYR A 33 -11.32 21.27 -4.10
N ILE A 34 -10.75 20.17 -4.65
CA ILE A 34 -9.33 19.85 -4.56
C ILE A 34 -8.51 20.95 -5.23
N SER A 35 -8.89 21.36 -6.45
CA SER A 35 -8.21 22.43 -7.19
C SER A 35 -8.26 23.77 -6.45
N ASP A 36 -9.40 24.12 -5.86
CA ASP A 36 -9.62 25.42 -5.25
C ASP A 36 -9.02 25.57 -3.85
N ASN A 37 -9.00 24.48 -3.07
CA ASN A 37 -8.66 24.55 -1.65
C ASN A 37 -7.37 23.81 -1.30
N LEU A 38 -7.01 22.75 -2.03
CA LEU A 38 -5.84 21.90 -1.69
C LEU A 38 -4.62 22.21 -2.57
N CYS A 39 -4.81 22.69 -3.80
CA CYS A 39 -3.72 23.05 -4.70
C CYS A 39 -3.17 24.47 -4.41
N VAL A 40 -2.48 24.64 -3.27
CA VAL A 40 -2.01 25.94 -2.75
C VAL A 40 -1.18 26.78 -3.73
N ASN A 41 -0.27 26.15 -4.49
CA ASN A 41 0.67 26.84 -5.40
C ASN A 41 0.22 26.79 -6.88
N ARG A 42 -1.08 26.62 -7.16
CA ARG A 42 -1.59 26.43 -8.54
C ARG A 42 -1.37 27.61 -9.49
N PHE A 43 -1.18 28.81 -8.95
CA PHE A 43 -0.98 30.05 -9.72
C PHE A 43 0.48 30.49 -9.78
N ASP A 44 1.40 29.74 -9.16
CA ASP A 44 2.81 30.07 -9.19
C ASP A 44 3.41 29.79 -10.58
N ALA A 45 4.33 30.66 -11.03
CA ALA A 45 4.99 30.49 -12.32
C ALA A 45 5.81 29.19 -12.42
N ILE A 46 6.30 28.67 -11.28
CA ILE A 46 7.03 27.40 -11.18
C ILE A 46 6.50 26.65 -9.94
N PRO A 47 5.44 25.84 -10.08
CA PRO A 47 4.83 25.17 -8.93
C PRO A 47 5.63 23.93 -8.50
N MET A 48 6.53 24.08 -7.51
CA MET A 48 7.33 22.97 -6.95
C MET A 48 6.63 22.24 -5.79
N CYS A 49 5.36 21.88 -5.98
CA CYS A 49 4.56 21.28 -4.91
C CYS A 49 4.59 19.75 -4.85
N TYR A 50 4.73 19.09 -6.01
CA TYR A 50 4.76 17.62 -6.14
C TYR A 50 3.61 16.90 -5.41
N GLY A 51 2.46 17.56 -5.26
CA GLY A 51 1.28 17.01 -4.56
C GLY A 51 1.38 16.95 -3.03
N SER A 52 2.33 17.66 -2.41
CA SER A 52 2.68 17.46 -0.99
C SER A 52 2.53 18.69 -0.10
N CYS A 53 2.35 19.90 -0.65
CA CYS A 53 2.35 21.14 0.15
C CYS A 53 1.22 21.18 1.18
N TYR A 54 -0.02 20.93 0.76
CA TYR A 54 -1.16 20.95 1.68
C TYR A 54 -0.98 19.97 2.85
N LEU A 55 -0.46 18.77 2.57
CA LEU A 55 -0.17 17.79 3.62
C LEU A 55 0.95 18.27 4.56
N GLN A 56 2.00 18.90 4.03
CA GLN A 56 3.09 19.47 4.84
C GLN A 56 2.57 20.59 5.75
N ASP A 57 1.73 21.47 5.21
CA ASP A 57 1.13 22.58 5.96
C ASP A 57 0.24 22.07 7.11
N GLU A 58 -0.61 21.08 6.85
CA GLU A 58 -1.45 20.44 7.88
C GLU A 58 -0.62 19.72 8.95
N LEU A 59 0.41 18.97 8.55
CA LEU A 59 1.32 18.29 9.49
C LEU A 59 2.09 19.28 10.37
N ALA A 60 2.54 20.40 9.79
CA ALA A 60 3.20 21.46 10.54
C ALA A 60 2.23 22.07 11.56
N GLN A 61 1.01 22.41 11.14
CA GLN A 61 -0.02 22.97 12.01
C GLN A 61 -0.40 22.00 13.15
N ASP A 62 -0.51 20.71 12.89
CA ASP A 62 -0.78 19.70 13.92
C ASP A 62 0.41 19.51 14.88
N SER A 63 1.65 19.62 14.37
CA SER A 63 2.86 19.55 15.17
C SER A 63 2.98 20.73 16.15
N ASP A 64 2.58 21.93 15.74
CA ASP A 64 2.58 23.13 16.59
C ASP A 64 1.46 23.08 17.64
N LYS A 65 0.39 22.33 17.37
CA LYS A 65 -0.72 22.07 18.30
C LYS A 65 -0.42 20.99 19.35
N LYS A 66 0.79 20.42 19.39
CA LYS A 66 1.24 19.47 20.43
C LYS A 66 1.44 20.16 21.80
N THR A 67 0.35 20.66 22.37
CA THR A 67 0.22 20.79 23.82
C THR A 67 0.07 19.37 24.37
N GLU A 68 1.16 18.84 24.93
CA GLU A 68 1.25 17.65 25.78
C GLU A 68 0.30 16.50 25.40
N LEU A 69 0.59 15.79 24.30
CA LEU A 69 -0.02 14.48 24.09
C LEU A 69 0.56 13.50 25.14
N PRO A 70 -0.25 12.94 26.06
CA PRO A 70 0.23 11.91 26.96
C PRO A 70 0.64 10.72 26.10
N LEU A 71 1.86 10.23 26.35
CA LEU A 71 2.52 9.11 25.69
C LEU A 71 1.53 7.96 25.43
N LEU A 72 0.88 7.96 24.25
CA LEU A 72 -0.02 6.88 23.86
C LEU A 72 0.84 5.69 23.45
N LYS A 73 1.12 4.87 24.47
CA LYS A 73 1.52 3.48 24.41
C LYS A 73 0.95 2.84 23.15
N THR A 74 1.86 2.37 22.28
CA THR A 74 1.67 1.36 21.24
C THR A 74 0.20 1.16 20.86
N LYS A 75 -0.34 2.07 20.03
CA LYS A 75 -1.61 1.81 19.34
C LYS A 75 -1.47 0.46 18.66
N GLU A 76 -2.33 -0.47 19.06
CA GLU A 76 -2.45 -1.82 18.55
C GLU A 76 -2.30 -1.81 17.03
N ILE A 77 -1.16 -2.31 16.57
CA ILE A 77 -0.95 -2.65 15.16
C ILE A 77 -1.99 -3.73 14.90
N GLN A 78 -3.09 -3.42 14.22
CA GLN A 78 -3.95 -4.45 13.66
C GLN A 78 -3.06 -5.25 12.71
N PRO A 79 -2.75 -6.53 13.00
CA PRO A 79 -2.03 -7.32 12.04
C PRO A 79 -2.98 -7.56 10.87
N LEU A 80 -2.77 -6.81 9.78
CA LEU A 80 -3.24 -7.20 8.46
C LEU A 80 -2.72 -8.61 8.22
N PHE A 81 -3.59 -9.60 8.43
CA PHE A 81 -3.43 -11.02 8.14
C PHE A 81 -1.97 -11.52 8.12
N LEU A 82 -1.46 -11.94 9.29
CA LEU A 82 -0.22 -12.69 9.35
C LEU A 82 -0.54 -14.17 9.07
N GLN A 83 -0.33 -14.62 7.84
CA GLN A 83 -0.28 -16.05 7.55
C GLN A 83 1.04 -16.59 8.10
N SER A 84 1.00 -17.24 9.27
CA SER A 84 2.12 -18.07 9.69
C SER A 84 2.24 -19.22 8.71
N ILE A 85 3.21 -19.12 7.80
CA ILE A 85 3.56 -20.23 6.92
C ILE A 85 4.28 -21.24 7.82
N ALA A 86 3.60 -22.32 8.20
CA ALA A 86 4.26 -23.46 8.82
C ALA A 86 5.16 -24.08 7.73
N PHE A 87 6.41 -23.65 7.68
CA PHE A 87 7.41 -24.25 6.83
C PHE A 87 7.90 -25.51 7.53
N ASP A 88 7.34 -26.65 7.12
CA ASP A 88 7.89 -27.95 7.49
C ASP A 88 9.08 -28.23 6.57
N MET A 89 10.29 -28.15 7.14
CA MET A 89 11.50 -28.55 6.44
C MET A 89 11.47 -30.07 6.30
N GLN A 90 10.82 -30.57 5.26
CA GLN A 90 10.98 -31.97 4.93
C GLN A 90 12.43 -32.17 4.48
N GLU A 91 13.23 -32.87 5.29
CA GLU A 91 14.57 -33.30 4.92
C GLU A 91 14.49 -34.08 3.61
N VAL A 92 14.85 -33.41 2.51
CA VAL A 92 14.98 -34.06 1.21
C VAL A 92 16.18 -34.99 1.34
N GLN A 93 15.92 -36.29 1.40
CA GLN A 93 16.97 -37.30 1.31
C GLN A 93 17.70 -37.08 -0.03
N PRO A 94 19.04 -37.00 -0.03
CA PRO A 94 19.80 -36.78 -1.25
C PRO A 94 19.53 -37.94 -2.21
N ILE A 95 18.91 -37.64 -3.35
CA ILE A 95 18.81 -38.58 -4.46
C ILE A 95 20.24 -38.69 -5.04
N PRO A 96 20.81 -39.89 -5.20
CA PRO A 96 22.08 -40.04 -5.90
C PRO A 96 21.88 -39.64 -7.36
N VAL A 97 22.31 -38.43 -7.72
CA VAL A 97 22.30 -37.97 -9.10
C VAL A 97 23.54 -38.55 -9.77
N ASP A 98 23.38 -39.68 -10.44
CA ASP A 98 24.39 -40.18 -11.36
C ASP A 98 24.49 -39.18 -12.53
N ALA A 99 25.72 -38.83 -12.93
CA ALA A 99 26.05 -37.59 -13.63
C ALA A 99 25.24 -37.37 -14.92
N MET A 100 24.22 -36.49 -14.87
CA MET A 100 23.63 -35.90 -16.07
C MET A 100 24.31 -34.56 -16.36
N GLN A 101 24.97 -34.48 -17.51
CA GLN A 101 25.49 -33.24 -18.07
C GLN A 101 24.32 -32.38 -18.56
N TYR A 102 23.97 -31.32 -17.85
CA TYR A 102 23.08 -30.28 -18.34
C TYR A 102 23.86 -28.98 -18.58
N THR A 103 23.52 -28.31 -19.68
CA THR A 103 24.02 -26.98 -20.03
C THR A 103 23.58 -25.95 -19.00
N THR A 104 24.53 -25.24 -18.40
CA THR A 104 24.28 -24.12 -17.48
C THR A 104 23.86 -22.88 -18.25
N GLU A 105 22.57 -22.70 -18.48
CA GLU A 105 22.00 -21.37 -18.64
C GLU A 105 21.67 -20.83 -17.25
N THR A 106 22.51 -19.92 -16.77
CA THR A 106 22.32 -19.25 -15.49
C THR A 106 21.26 -18.16 -15.61
N ILE A 107 19.99 -18.54 -15.55
CA ILE A 107 18.94 -17.57 -15.23
C ILE A 107 19.06 -17.31 -13.73
N SER A 108 19.83 -16.28 -13.38
CA SER A 108 19.77 -15.68 -12.06
C SER A 108 18.41 -14.99 -11.92
N LEU A 109 17.41 -15.75 -11.43
CA LEU A 109 16.21 -15.13 -10.87
C LEU A 109 16.63 -14.47 -9.56
N VAL A 110 17.20 -13.27 -9.69
CA VAL A 110 17.40 -12.37 -8.57
C VAL A 110 16.02 -11.82 -8.25
N VAL A 111 15.32 -12.47 -7.33
CA VAL A 111 14.19 -11.84 -6.65
C VAL A 111 14.80 -10.75 -5.79
N GLN A 112 14.97 -9.56 -6.37
CA GLN A 112 15.37 -8.37 -5.62
C GLN A 112 14.22 -8.03 -4.69
N SER A 113 14.34 -8.50 -3.44
CA SER A 113 13.72 -8.00 -2.21
C SER A 113 12.29 -7.47 -2.34
N PHE A 114 11.33 -8.16 -1.71
CA PHE A 114 10.05 -7.55 -1.38
C PHE A 114 10.29 -6.28 -0.55
N VAL A 115 10.04 -5.13 -1.16
CA VAL A 115 10.16 -3.83 -0.49
C VAL A 115 8.94 -3.67 0.41
N PHE A 116 9.11 -4.02 1.70
CA PHE A 116 8.16 -3.68 2.76
C PHE A 116 8.32 -2.22 3.23
N SER A 117 8.69 -1.29 2.34
CA SER A 117 8.61 0.12 2.70
C SER A 117 7.16 0.55 2.63
N VAL A 118 6.62 1.02 3.75
CA VAL A 118 5.47 1.94 3.72
C VAL A 118 5.82 3.02 2.70
N PHE A 119 4.91 3.36 1.79
CA PHE A 119 5.09 4.38 0.75
C PHE A 119 5.53 5.69 1.41
N GLN A 120 6.84 5.89 1.53
CA GLN A 120 7.43 7.09 2.09
C GLN A 120 7.71 8.00 0.90
N PRO A 121 7.10 9.20 0.85
CA PRO A 121 7.47 10.16 -0.18
C PRO A 121 8.97 10.45 -0.10
N PRO A 122 9.66 10.64 -1.23
CA PRO A 122 11.10 10.86 -1.25
C PRO A 122 11.49 12.06 -0.39
N GLU A 123 12.52 11.91 0.45
CA GLU A 123 13.14 13.03 1.14
C GLU A 123 13.73 13.99 0.09
N ARG A 124 13.38 15.28 0.21
CA ARG A 124 13.97 16.32 -0.65
C ARG A 124 15.41 16.58 -0.19
N VAL A 125 16.35 16.49 -1.13
CA VAL A 125 17.70 17.08 -1.03
C VAL A 125 17.61 18.56 -1.32
#